data_AF-C2XW63-F1
#
_entry.id   AF-C2XW63-F1
#
_cell.length_a   1.000
_cell.length_b   1.000
_cell.length_c   1.000
_cell.angle_alpha   90.00
_cell.angle_beta   90.00
_cell.angle_gamma   90.00
#
_symmetry.space_group_name_H-M   'P 1'
#
loop_
_entity.id
_entity.type
_entity.pdbx_description
1 polymer ?
#
loop_
_entity_poly.entity_id
_entity_poly.type
_entity_poly.pdbx_seq_one_letter_code
_entity_poly.pdbx_strand_id
1 'polypeptide(L)' 'MARLREFDKEKALDAAMQLFWEKGYATASLSDLTAKMEIQRPS' A
#
# COMPACT_ATOMS: atom_id res chain seq x y z
N MET A 1 -18.18 19.99 0.11
CA MET A 1 -17.98 18.66 -0.51
C MET A 1 -16.58 18.19 -0.17
N ALA A 2 -16.41 17.53 0.97
CA ALA A 2 -15.12 17.00 1.39
C ALA A 2 -14.81 15.78 0.51
N ARG A 3 -13.93 15.94 -0.48
CA ARG A 3 -13.33 14.82 -1.19
C ARG A 3 -12.31 14.22 -0.22
N LEU A 4 -12.80 13.39 0.69
CA LEU A 4 -11.93 12.56 1.50
C LEU A 4 -11.15 11.71 0.48
N ARG A 5 -9.84 11.93 0.39
CA ARG A 5 -8.91 10.95 -0.20
C ARG A 5 -9.00 9.75 0.72
N GLU A 6 -10.09 8.98 0.61
CA GLU A 6 -10.28 7.80 1.42
C GLU A 6 -9.26 6.80 0.93
N PHE A 7 -8.26 6.62 1.79
CA PHE A 7 -7.36 5.51 1.73
C PHE A 7 -8.16 4.23 1.47
N ASP A 8 -8.04 3.73 0.25
CA ASP A 8 -8.76 2.56 -0.23
C ASP A 8 -8.02 1.32 0.27
N LYS A 9 -8.43 0.86 1.45
CA LYS A 9 -7.84 -0.28 2.13
C LYS A 9 -7.84 -1.53 1.26
N GLU A 10 -8.89 -1.77 0.48
CA GLU A 10 -8.98 -2.96 -0.38
C GLU A 10 -7.90 -2.92 -1.46
N LYS A 11 -7.79 -1.78 -2.16
CA LYS A 11 -6.73 -1.57 -3.15
C LYS A 11 -5.34 -1.74 -2.56
N ALA A 12 -5.15 -1.21 -1.36
CA ALA A 12 -3.88 -1.26 -0.66
C ALA A 12 -3.54 -2.69 -0.20
N LEU A 13 -4.54 -3.47 0.22
CA LEU A 13 -4.38 -4.88 0.55
C LEU A 13 -4.01 -5.70 -0.69
N ASP A 14 -4.68 -5.46 -1.81
CA ASP A 14 -4.42 -6.16 -3.07
C ASP A 14 -3.00 -5.89 -3.58
N ALA A 15 -2.58 -4.62 -3.55
CA ALA A 15 -1.21 -4.22 -3.89
C ALA A 15 -0.15 -4.84 -2.95
N ALA A 16 -0.43 -4.92 -1.65
CA ALA A 16 0.45 -5.60 -0.70
C ALA A 16 0.52 -7.11 -0.97
N MET A 17 -0.60 -7.75 -1.31
CA MET A 17 -0.64 -9.15 -1.70
C MET A 17 0.23 -9.42 -2.93
N GLN A 18 0.09 -8.60 -3.99
CA GLN A 18 0.93 -8.72 -5.19
C GLN A 18 2.42 -8.54 -4.89
N LEU A 19 2.77 -7.56 -4.05
CA LEU A 19 4.15 -7.35 -3.60
C LEU A 19 4.69 -8.58 -2.87
N PHE A 20 3.88 -9.23 -2.03
CA PHE A 20 4.26 -10.45 -1.35
C PHE A 20 4.46 -11.62 -2.32
N TRP A 21 3.68 -11.71 -3.41
CA TRP A 21 3.87 -12.73 -4.45
C TRP A 21 5.13 -12.51 -5.29
N GLU A 22 5.46 -11.26 -5.65
CA GLU A 22 6.66 -10.96 -6.46
C GLU A 22 7.95 -11.01 -5.65
N LYS A 23 7.98 -10.37 -4.48
CA LYS A 23 9.20 -10.14 -3.70
C LYS A 23 9.40 -11.19 -2.60
N GLY A 24 8.31 -11.82 -2.15
CA GLY A 24 8.27 -12.70 -0.99
C GLY A 24 7.91 -11.94 0.29
N TYR A 25 7.03 -12.52 1.10
CA TYR A 25 6.55 -11.92 2.35
C TYR A 25 7.68 -11.49 3.31
N ALA A 26 8.76 -12.26 3.38
CA ALA A 26 9.89 -11.99 4.28
C ALA A 26 10.78 -10.81 3.85
N THR A 27 10.74 -10.40 2.58
CA THR A 27 11.58 -9.31 2.06
C THR A 27 10.80 -8.01 1.89
N ALA A 28 9.47 -8.09 1.88
CA ALA A 28 8.59 -6.93 1.78
C ALA A 28 8.66 -6.10 3.06
N SER A 29 9.15 -4.87 2.92
CA SER A 29 9.26 -3.92 4.03
C SER A 29 8.03 -3.02 4.13
N LEU A 30 7.81 -2.41 5.30
CA LEU A 30 6.73 -1.43 5.48
C LEU A 30 6.85 -0.26 4.49
N SER A 31 8.09 0.10 4.12
CA SER A 31 8.41 1.10 3.10
C SER A 31 8.01 0.66 1.69
N ASP A 32 8.24 -0.61 1.33
CA ASP A 32 7.77 -1.16 0.07
C ASP A 32 6.24 -1.19 0.01
N LEU A 33 5.57 -1.62 1.09
CA LEU A 33 4.11 -1.59 1.18
C LEU A 33 3.58 -0.15 1.01
N THR A 34 4.11 0.82 1.77
CA THR A 34 3.64 2.21 1.68
C THR A 34 3.93 2.83 0.32
N ALA A 35 5.06 2.50 -0.31
CA ALA A 35 5.37 2.92 -1.68
C ALA A 35 4.44 2.29 -2.71
N LYS A 36 4.09 0.99 -2.56
CA LYS A 36 3.26 0.25 -3.50
C LYS A 36 1.76 0.52 -3.33
N MET A 37 1.33 0.83 -2.12
CA MET A 37 -0.02 1.24 -1.76
C MET A 37 -0.27 2.74 -2.06
N GLU A 38 0.73 3.46 -2.60
CA GLU A 38 0.70 4.92 -2.85
C GLU A 38 0.12 5.72 -1.67
N ILE A 39 0.40 5.26 -0.44
CA ILE A 39 -0.04 5.95 0.77
C ILE A 39 0.83 7.19 0.88
N GLN A 40 0.32 8.32 0.42
CA GLN A 40 0.96 9.60 0.65
C GLN A 40 1.04 9.79 2.17
N ARG A 41 2.25 9.73 2.73
CA ARG A 41 2.49 10.25 4.08
C ARG A 41 2.00 11.70 4.06
N PRO A 42 1.02 12.08 4.89
CA PRO A 42 0.81 13.49 5.15
C PRO A 42 2.06 13.97 5.88
N SER A 43 2.77 14.90 5.26
CA SER A 43 3.95 15.59 5.82
C SER A 43 3.64 16.25 7.16
#